data_AF-A0AAV9A0B7-F1
#
_entry.id   AF-A0AAV9A0B7-F1
#
_cell.length_a   1.000
_cell.length_b   1.000
_cell.length_c   1.000
_cell.angle_alpha   90.00
_cell.angle_beta   90.00
_cell.angle_gamma   90.00
#
_symmetry.space_group_name_H-M   'P 1'
#
loop_
_entity.id
_entity.type
_entity.pdbx_description
1 polymer ?
#
loop_
_entity_poly.entity_id
_entity_poly.type
_entity_poly.pdbx_seq_one_letter_code
_entity_poly.pdbx_strand_id
1 'polypeptide(L)'
;MISTGRSPKSSAVSPCSEFSIYRNNAFFDPFPTNLTRCRALEYLDLNTDSLVGEVPDKLTPLSKLDTLYLFENNFTGPILPSIGNLSSLTVIGLGRNGFQGRIPEEIGRLKNLTFLQVGDTNLTGEILESIYNLSLLTFITFAGNQIHGTLLLQLGHLLSNLETLYLGGNLLTSPFPNSLINASALQNLDFAYNNFTEPVQSNLEKIGWSSLAEFEW
;
A
#
# COMPACT_ATOMS: atom_id res chain seq x y z
N MET A 1 -36.26 -6.17 0.14
CA MET A 1 -36.58 -7.09 -0.96
C MET A 1 -35.33 -7.26 -1.79
N ILE A 2 -34.89 -8.49 -1.99
CA ILE A 2 -33.70 -8.87 -2.74
C ILE A 2 -34.01 -8.59 -4.21
N SER A 3 -33.31 -7.63 -4.82
CA SER A 3 -33.37 -7.36 -6.25
C SER A 3 -32.09 -7.89 -6.89
N THR A 4 -32.21 -9.09 -7.44
CA THR A 4 -31.25 -9.73 -8.34
C THR A 4 -31.20 -8.96 -9.66
N GLY A 5 -30.16 -8.15 -9.86
CA GLY A 5 -29.89 -7.45 -11.12
C GLY A 5 -28.67 -8.04 -11.84
N ARG A 6 -28.93 -9.03 -12.70
CA ARG A 6 -28.07 -9.65 -13.73
C ARG A 6 -26.61 -10.01 -13.38
N SER A 7 -26.43 -11.32 -13.23
CA SER A 7 -25.20 -12.07 -13.49
C SER A 7 -24.54 -11.72 -14.84
N PRO A 8 -23.21 -11.72 -14.94
CA PRO A 8 -22.56 -12.22 -16.15
C PRO A 8 -22.89 -13.73 -16.24
N LYS A 9 -23.63 -14.12 -17.27
CA LYS A 9 -23.77 -15.53 -17.62
C LYS A 9 -22.45 -16.00 -18.24
N SER A 10 -21.62 -16.70 -17.47
CA SER A 10 -21.08 -18.01 -17.87
C SER A 10 -20.31 -18.68 -16.72
N SER A 11 -20.89 -19.80 -16.27
CA SER A 11 -20.28 -20.99 -15.66
C SER A 11 -19.48 -20.88 -14.35
N ALA A 12 -19.95 -21.70 -13.39
CA ALA A 12 -19.38 -22.06 -12.09
C ALA A 12 -19.73 -21.12 -10.92
N VAL A 13 -20.24 -21.73 -9.85
CA VAL A 13 -20.10 -21.20 -8.50
C VAL A 13 -18.60 -21.03 -8.29
N SER A 14 -18.08 -19.82 -8.39
CA SER A 14 -16.70 -19.56 -8.03
C SER A 14 -16.55 -20.02 -6.58
N PRO A 15 -15.61 -20.92 -6.23
CA PRO A 15 -15.24 -21.09 -4.84
C PRO A 15 -14.89 -19.69 -4.31
N CYS A 16 -15.03 -19.49 -2.99
CA CYS A 16 -14.76 -18.24 -2.29
C CYS A 16 -13.30 -17.72 -2.46
N SER A 17 -12.60 -17.97 -3.57
CA SER A 17 -11.19 -17.68 -3.88
C SER A 17 -10.96 -16.29 -4.48
N GLU A 18 -11.93 -15.73 -5.21
CA GLU A 18 -11.78 -14.42 -5.85
C GLU A 18 -13.07 -13.59 -5.72
N PHE A 19 -12.94 -12.30 -5.40
CA PHE A 19 -14.06 -11.38 -5.31
C PHE A 19 -13.67 -9.98 -5.79
N SER A 20 -14.41 -9.48 -6.78
CA SER A 20 -14.33 -8.10 -7.28
C SER A 20 -15.73 -7.50 -7.41
N ILE A 21 -15.89 -6.24 -7.01
CA ILE A 21 -17.11 -5.47 -7.27
C ILE A 21 -16.80 -4.45 -8.38
N TYR A 22 -17.73 -4.30 -9.32
CA TYR A 22 -17.72 -3.22 -10.29
C TYR A 22 -19.08 -2.53 -10.21
N ARG A 23 -19.27 -1.58 -9.27
CA ARG A 23 -20.54 -0.85 -9.12
C ARG A 23 -20.43 0.59 -9.62
N ASN A 24 -21.57 1.10 -10.08
CA ASN A 24 -21.72 2.48 -10.53
C ASN A 24 -22.14 3.38 -9.33
N ASN A 25 -21.14 4.06 -8.74
CA ASN A 25 -21.09 5.37 -8.05
C ASN A 25 -22.31 6.01 -7.36
N ALA A 26 -23.27 5.28 -6.78
CA ALA A 26 -24.40 5.91 -6.10
C ALA A 26 -24.67 5.49 -4.64
N PHE A 27 -23.93 4.54 -4.07
CA PHE A 27 -24.17 4.05 -2.71
C PHE A 27 -22.89 3.97 -1.89
N PHE A 28 -22.84 4.74 -0.80
CA PHE A 28 -21.80 4.68 0.24
C PHE A 28 -21.98 3.44 1.13
N ASP A 29 -21.65 2.28 0.60
CA ASP A 29 -21.70 1.02 1.36
C ASP A 29 -20.43 0.87 2.23
N PRO A 30 -20.51 0.27 3.43
CA PRO A 30 -19.33 -0.10 4.20
C PRO A 30 -18.63 -1.33 3.59
N PHE A 31 -17.44 -1.67 4.11
CA PHE A 31 -16.75 -2.90 3.76
C PHE A 31 -17.69 -4.12 3.84
N PRO A 32 -17.73 -5.01 2.82
CA PRO A 32 -18.62 -6.17 2.79
C PRO A 32 -18.14 -7.28 3.76
N THR A 33 -18.47 -7.13 5.05
CA THR A 33 -18.02 -8.01 6.13
C THR A 33 -18.41 -9.49 5.95
N ASN A 34 -19.44 -9.79 5.16
CA ASN A 34 -19.80 -11.17 4.81
C ASN A 34 -18.65 -11.93 4.12
N LEU A 35 -17.74 -11.22 3.43
CA LEU A 35 -16.56 -11.83 2.81
C LEU A 35 -15.63 -12.49 3.81
N THR A 36 -15.62 -12.06 5.08
CA THR A 36 -14.83 -12.70 6.15
C THR A 36 -15.17 -14.17 6.37
N ARG A 37 -16.29 -14.67 5.82
CA ARG A 37 -16.65 -16.09 5.84
C ARG A 37 -15.99 -16.90 4.73
N CYS A 38 -15.48 -16.25 3.69
CA CYS A 38 -14.78 -16.86 2.57
C CYS A 38 -13.32 -17.19 2.95
N ARG A 39 -13.12 -18.26 3.73
CA ARG A 39 -11.77 -18.71 4.15
C ARG A 39 -10.86 -19.16 3.01
N ALA A 40 -11.43 -19.35 1.82
CA ALA A 40 -10.70 -19.71 0.62
C ALA A 40 -10.23 -18.48 -0.18
N LEU A 41 -10.56 -17.26 0.25
CA LEU A 41 -10.34 -16.03 -0.51
C LEU A 41 -8.85 -15.74 -0.64
N GLU A 42 -8.40 -15.64 -1.88
CA GLU A 42 -7.03 -15.36 -2.30
C GLU A 42 -6.95 -13.96 -2.90
N TYR A 43 -7.99 -13.51 -3.59
CA TYR A 43 -8.02 -12.21 -4.25
C TYR A 43 -9.25 -11.40 -3.84
N LEU A 44 -9.03 -10.20 -3.29
CA LEU A 44 -10.07 -9.23 -2.95
C LEU A 44 -9.75 -7.87 -3.58
N ASP A 45 -10.58 -7.47 -4.55
CA ASP A 45 -10.53 -6.16 -5.18
C ASP A 45 -11.83 -5.40 -4.95
N LEU A 46 -11.73 -4.29 -4.24
CA LEU A 46 -12.82 -3.35 -3.95
C LEU A 46 -12.43 -1.93 -4.39
N ASN A 47 -11.56 -1.79 -5.40
CA ASN A 47 -11.11 -0.47 -5.86
C ASN A 47 -12.25 0.36 -6.44
N THR A 48 -12.22 1.69 -6.22
CA THR A 48 -13.11 2.65 -6.89
C THR A 48 -14.61 2.37 -6.66
N ASP A 49 -14.98 1.83 -5.49
CA ASP A 49 -16.36 1.44 -5.16
C ASP A 49 -17.10 2.47 -4.29
N SER A 50 -16.48 3.63 -4.00
CA SER A 50 -17.02 4.66 -3.10
C SER A 50 -17.36 4.13 -1.69
N LEU A 51 -16.66 3.10 -1.22
CA LEU A 51 -16.88 2.49 0.09
C LEU A 51 -16.49 3.44 1.22
N VAL A 52 -17.21 3.36 2.34
CA VAL A 52 -17.03 4.27 3.49
C VAL A 52 -16.80 3.52 4.80
N GLY A 53 -16.42 4.27 5.83
CA GLY A 53 -16.25 3.76 7.18
C GLY A 53 -14.91 3.06 7.36
N GLU A 54 -14.79 2.24 8.39
CA GLU A 54 -13.52 1.59 8.72
C GLU A 54 -13.42 0.19 8.08
N VAL A 55 -12.21 -0.23 7.76
CA VAL A 55 -11.90 -1.63 7.44
C VAL A 55 -12.06 -2.47 8.72
N PRO A 56 -12.77 -3.61 8.69
CA PRO A 56 -13.02 -4.39 9.89
C PRO A 56 -11.73 -4.98 10.48
N ASP A 57 -11.66 -5.03 11.81
CA ASP A 57 -10.53 -5.57 12.58
C ASP A 57 -10.27 -7.07 12.37
N LYS A 58 -11.28 -7.81 11.92
CA LYS A 58 -11.25 -9.27 11.79
C LYS A 58 -11.20 -9.73 10.34
N LEU A 59 -10.14 -9.36 9.64
CA LEU A 59 -9.78 -9.98 8.36
C LEU A 59 -9.07 -11.33 8.55
N THR A 60 -8.65 -11.68 9.77
CA THR A 60 -7.88 -12.90 10.08
C THR A 60 -8.45 -14.23 9.55
N PRO A 61 -9.77 -14.42 9.35
CA PRO A 61 -10.27 -15.64 8.70
C PRO A 61 -9.86 -15.79 7.23
N LEU A 62 -9.42 -14.71 6.57
CA LEU A 62 -8.97 -14.67 5.19
C LEU A 62 -7.48 -15.04 5.09
N SER A 63 -7.06 -16.12 5.76
CA SER A 63 -5.64 -16.49 5.87
C SER A 63 -4.98 -16.86 4.54
N LYS A 64 -5.77 -17.11 3.49
CA LYS A 64 -5.30 -17.36 2.12
C LYS A 64 -5.19 -16.09 1.27
N LEU A 65 -5.61 -14.94 1.80
CA LEU A 65 -5.65 -13.72 1.02
C LEU A 65 -4.23 -13.34 0.62
N ASP A 66 -4.03 -13.29 -0.68
CA ASP A 66 -2.78 -12.98 -1.37
C ASP A 66 -2.80 -11.52 -1.84
N THR A 67 -3.93 -11.07 -2.38
CA THR A 67 -4.09 -9.71 -2.91
C THR A 67 -5.24 -8.98 -2.22
N LEU A 68 -4.96 -7.80 -1.67
CA LEU A 68 -5.94 -6.88 -1.09
C LEU A 68 -5.85 -5.50 -1.75
N TYR A 69 -6.89 -5.16 -2.50
CA TYR A 69 -7.04 -3.89 -3.18
C TYR A 69 -8.26 -3.14 -2.65
N LEU A 70 -8.03 -1.99 -2.01
CA LEU A 70 -9.02 -1.06 -1.46
C LEU A 70 -8.82 0.37 -1.96
N PHE A 71 -8.01 0.56 -3.00
CA PHE A 71 -7.60 1.84 -3.55
C PHE A 71 -8.80 2.70 -4.01
N GLU A 72 -8.68 4.01 -3.85
CA GLU A 72 -9.69 4.97 -4.33
C GLU A 72 -11.09 4.72 -3.76
N ASN A 73 -11.16 4.67 -2.44
CA ASN A 73 -12.42 4.64 -1.69
C ASN A 73 -12.44 5.80 -0.69
N ASN A 74 -13.43 5.80 0.18
CA ASN A 74 -13.58 6.77 1.26
C ASN A 74 -13.49 6.08 2.63
N PHE A 75 -12.64 5.06 2.75
CA PHE A 75 -12.36 4.40 4.02
C PHE A 75 -11.68 5.36 4.99
N THR A 76 -11.99 5.26 6.26
CA THR A 76 -11.43 6.08 7.35
C THR A 76 -10.84 5.19 8.44
N GLY A 77 -10.26 5.81 9.47
CA GLY A 77 -9.67 5.11 10.59
C GLY A 77 -8.26 4.59 10.30
N PRO A 78 -7.67 3.81 11.23
CA PRO A 78 -6.29 3.34 11.09
C PRO A 78 -6.17 2.10 10.20
N ILE A 79 -4.97 1.90 9.65
CA ILE A 79 -4.57 0.58 9.15
C ILE A 79 -4.38 -0.34 10.36
N LEU A 80 -5.22 -1.36 10.48
CA LEU A 80 -5.27 -2.18 11.69
C LEU A 80 -4.10 -3.18 11.77
N PRO A 81 -3.48 -3.37 12.95
CA PRO A 81 -2.42 -4.37 13.18
C PRO A 81 -2.74 -5.79 12.70
N SER A 82 -4.02 -6.15 12.66
CA SER A 82 -4.48 -7.48 12.24
C SER A 82 -4.18 -7.78 10.76
N ILE A 83 -3.87 -6.77 9.93
CA ILE A 83 -3.40 -6.99 8.56
C ILE A 83 -2.13 -7.84 8.53
N GLY A 84 -1.25 -7.71 9.53
CA GLY A 84 -0.02 -8.49 9.65
C GLY A 84 -0.25 -9.98 9.97
N ASN A 85 -1.48 -10.40 10.24
CA ASN A 85 -1.84 -11.82 10.41
C ASN A 85 -2.23 -12.49 9.09
N LEU A 86 -2.34 -11.74 7.98
CA LEU A 86 -2.65 -12.27 6.66
C LEU A 86 -1.35 -12.67 5.95
N SER A 87 -0.68 -13.69 6.48
CA SER A 87 0.69 -14.07 6.08
C SER A 87 0.86 -14.46 4.62
N SER A 88 -0.24 -14.71 3.90
CA SER A 88 -0.23 -15.02 2.47
C SER A 88 -0.15 -13.78 1.59
N LEU A 89 -0.36 -12.56 2.12
CA LEU A 89 -0.38 -11.34 1.33
C LEU A 89 0.94 -11.10 0.60
N THR A 90 0.82 -10.91 -0.70
CA THR A 90 1.87 -10.43 -1.60
C THR A 90 1.61 -9.00 -2.05
N VAL A 91 0.33 -8.58 -2.11
CA VAL A 91 -0.08 -7.26 -2.61
C VAL A 91 -1.03 -6.56 -1.64
N ILE A 92 -0.70 -5.31 -1.32
CA ILE A 92 -1.56 -4.39 -0.56
C ILE A 92 -1.67 -3.06 -1.31
N GLY A 93 -2.89 -2.67 -1.67
CA GLY A 93 -3.22 -1.34 -2.20
C GLY A 93 -4.30 -0.67 -1.37
N LEU A 94 -3.94 0.40 -0.66
CA LEU A 94 -4.80 1.14 0.27
C LEU A 94 -4.89 2.64 -0.05
N GLY A 95 -4.15 3.11 -1.06
CA GLY A 95 -4.03 4.53 -1.36
C GLY A 95 -5.34 5.21 -1.77
N ARG A 96 -5.34 6.55 -1.81
CA ARG A 96 -6.52 7.38 -2.07
C ARG A 96 -7.70 7.01 -1.19
N ASN A 97 -7.49 7.10 0.11
CA ASN A 97 -8.47 6.87 1.16
C ASN A 97 -8.23 7.85 2.31
N GLY A 98 -9.15 7.92 3.27
CA GLY A 98 -9.01 8.67 4.51
C GLY A 98 -8.29 7.92 5.64
N PHE A 99 -7.41 6.95 5.33
CA PHE A 99 -6.65 6.23 6.37
C PHE A 99 -5.78 7.19 7.18
N GLN A 100 -5.71 6.99 8.50
CA GLN A 100 -5.04 7.90 9.44
C GLN A 100 -4.16 7.16 10.46
N GLY A 101 -3.32 7.90 11.17
CA GLY A 101 -2.40 7.34 12.16
C GLY A 101 -1.17 6.72 11.51
N ARG A 102 -0.51 5.77 12.18
CA ARG A 102 0.75 5.18 11.72
C ARG A 102 0.55 3.92 10.89
N ILE A 103 1.52 3.61 10.05
CA ILE A 103 1.68 2.28 9.47
C ILE A 103 1.98 1.29 10.63
N PRO A 104 1.18 0.22 10.82
CA PRO A 104 1.39 -0.73 11.91
C PRO A 104 2.69 -1.53 11.73
N GLU A 105 3.41 -1.77 12.82
CA GLU A 105 4.67 -2.54 12.79
C GLU A 105 4.48 -3.98 12.28
N GLU A 106 3.27 -4.50 12.45
CA GLU A 106 2.86 -5.85 12.06
C GLU A 106 2.87 -6.08 10.55
N ILE A 107 2.88 -5.02 9.71
CA ILE A 107 3.14 -5.17 8.27
C ILE A 107 4.48 -5.87 8.02
N GLY A 108 5.48 -5.67 8.90
CA GLY A 108 6.77 -6.35 8.81
C GLY A 108 6.71 -7.88 8.99
N ARG A 109 5.56 -8.45 9.37
CA ARG A 109 5.32 -9.91 9.42
C ARG A 109 4.98 -10.51 8.05
N LEU A 110 4.59 -9.69 7.07
CA LEU A 110 4.15 -10.12 5.74
C LEU A 110 5.34 -10.44 4.83
N LYS A 111 6.03 -11.55 5.10
CA LYS A 111 7.30 -11.88 4.43
C LYS A 111 7.19 -12.17 2.93
N ASN A 112 5.97 -12.36 2.42
CA ASN A 112 5.70 -12.56 1.00
C ASN A 112 5.36 -11.25 0.27
N LEU A 113 5.30 -10.12 0.97
CA LEU A 113 4.87 -8.85 0.39
C LEU A 113 5.85 -8.35 -0.68
N THR A 114 5.35 -8.13 -1.88
CA THR A 114 6.08 -7.63 -3.04
C THR A 114 5.64 -6.22 -3.43
N PHE A 115 4.40 -5.85 -3.12
CA PHE A 115 3.78 -4.59 -3.51
C PHE A 115 3.06 -3.94 -2.32
N LEU A 116 3.49 -2.74 -1.94
CA LEU A 116 2.89 -1.95 -0.86
C LEU A 116 2.58 -0.53 -1.33
N GLN A 117 1.30 -0.27 -1.60
CA GLN A 117 0.81 1.02 -2.05
C GLN A 117 -0.10 1.65 -1.01
N VAL A 118 0.38 2.72 -0.35
CA VAL A 118 -0.37 3.49 0.64
C VAL A 118 -0.11 4.99 0.45
N GLY A 119 -0.35 5.47 -0.76
CA GLY A 119 -0.23 6.89 -1.13
C GLY A 119 -1.53 7.68 -1.00
N ASP A 120 -1.44 9.00 -0.87
CA ASP A 120 -2.57 9.94 -0.83
C ASP A 120 -3.58 9.59 0.27
N THR A 121 -3.08 9.54 1.51
CA THR A 121 -3.90 9.34 2.71
C THR A 121 -3.46 10.29 3.83
N ASN A 122 -3.96 10.11 5.06
CA ASN A 122 -3.62 10.95 6.22
C ASN A 122 -2.68 10.24 7.20
N LEU A 123 -1.78 9.38 6.70
CA LEU A 123 -0.83 8.66 7.56
C LEU A 123 0.24 9.57 8.14
N THR A 124 0.60 9.32 9.39
CA THR A 124 1.63 10.01 10.18
C THR A 124 2.65 9.02 10.74
N GLY A 125 3.64 9.50 11.49
CA GLY A 125 4.67 8.65 12.09
C GLY A 125 5.85 8.39 11.15
N GLU A 126 6.69 7.42 11.53
CA GLU A 126 7.93 7.07 10.82
C GLU A 126 7.77 5.74 10.06
N ILE A 127 8.60 5.54 9.04
CA ILE A 127 8.73 4.23 8.38
C ILE A 127 9.56 3.31 9.29
N LEU A 128 8.88 2.35 9.93
CA LEU A 128 9.46 1.47 10.94
C LEU A 128 10.47 0.47 10.35
N GLU A 129 11.42 0.04 11.19
CA GLU A 129 12.49 -0.88 10.78
C GLU A 129 11.96 -2.19 10.19
N SER A 130 10.79 -2.63 10.66
CA SER A 130 10.15 -3.88 10.25
C SER A 130 9.80 -3.91 8.75
N ILE A 131 9.59 -2.74 8.11
CA ILE A 131 9.32 -2.63 6.67
C ILE A 131 10.58 -2.89 5.85
N TYR A 132 11.75 -2.43 6.30
CA TYR A 132 13.02 -2.69 5.60
C TYR A 132 13.42 -4.17 5.64
N ASN A 133 12.80 -4.98 6.51
CA ASN A 133 12.98 -6.43 6.59
C ASN A 133 12.04 -7.23 5.65
N LEU A 134 11.38 -6.56 4.70
CA LEU A 134 10.54 -7.16 3.68
C LEU A 134 11.31 -7.24 2.36
N SER A 135 12.26 -8.17 2.28
CA SER A 135 13.24 -8.27 1.19
C SER A 135 12.65 -8.62 -0.18
N LEU A 136 11.38 -9.02 -0.26
CA LEU A 136 10.69 -9.29 -1.52
C LEU A 136 9.98 -8.06 -2.11
N LEU A 137 9.98 -6.92 -1.40
CA LEU A 137 9.38 -5.69 -1.90
C LEU A 137 10.08 -5.23 -3.18
N THR A 138 9.28 -5.01 -4.21
CA THR A 138 9.66 -4.44 -5.50
C THR A 138 9.06 -3.05 -5.68
N PHE A 139 7.93 -2.78 -5.03
CA PHE A 139 7.21 -1.51 -5.14
C PHE A 139 6.77 -1.00 -3.77
N ILE A 140 7.14 0.24 -3.46
CA ILE A 140 6.67 0.98 -2.31
C ILE A 140 6.24 2.38 -2.75
N THR A 141 5.02 2.76 -2.39
CA THR A 141 4.66 4.19 -2.35
C THR A 141 3.97 4.53 -1.04
N PHE A 142 4.48 5.61 -0.43
CA PHE A 142 3.81 6.34 0.64
C PHE A 142 3.66 7.82 0.27
N ALA A 143 3.69 8.16 -1.02
CA ALA A 143 3.59 9.54 -1.47
C ALA A 143 2.30 10.22 -0.99
N GLY A 144 2.32 11.54 -0.75
CA GLY A 144 1.12 12.29 -0.38
C GLY A 144 0.57 11.93 1.01
N ASN A 145 1.45 11.80 2.00
CA ASN A 145 1.07 11.56 3.41
C ASN A 145 1.71 12.61 4.33
N GLN A 146 1.63 12.39 5.65
CA GLN A 146 2.27 13.21 6.69
C GLN A 146 3.38 12.42 7.41
N ILE A 147 4.03 11.49 6.71
CA ILE A 147 5.11 10.66 7.27
C ILE A 147 6.33 11.52 7.52
N HIS A 148 6.92 11.40 8.70
CA HIS A 148 8.05 12.18 9.16
C HIS A 148 9.21 11.30 9.63
N GLY A 149 10.28 11.94 10.10
CA GLY A 149 11.48 11.25 10.57
C GLY A 149 12.48 10.97 9.44
N THR A 150 13.45 10.11 9.73
CA THR A 150 14.56 9.80 8.81
C THR A 150 14.41 8.41 8.22
N LEU A 151 15.04 8.19 7.07
CA LEU A 151 15.17 6.87 6.47
C LEU A 151 16.46 6.19 6.93
N LEU A 152 16.46 4.85 6.96
CA LEU A 152 17.69 4.13 7.24
C LEU A 152 18.71 4.36 6.13
N LEU A 153 19.93 4.77 6.51
CA LEU A 153 21.02 5.03 5.57
C LEU A 153 21.35 3.83 4.66
N GLN A 154 21.08 2.62 5.15
CA GLN A 154 21.31 1.33 4.49
C GLN A 154 20.09 0.78 3.73
N LEU A 155 19.02 1.57 3.56
CA LEU A 155 17.77 1.15 2.91
C LEU A 155 17.98 0.45 1.57
N GLY A 156 18.85 0.97 0.69
CA GLY A 156 19.12 0.35 -0.61
C GLY A 156 19.78 -1.03 -0.55
N HIS A 157 20.45 -1.36 0.56
CA HIS A 157 20.96 -2.71 0.81
C HIS A 157 19.90 -3.64 1.39
N LEU A 158 19.06 -3.12 2.29
CA LEU A 158 18.00 -3.89 2.95
C LEU A 158 16.88 -4.28 1.97
N LEU A 159 16.53 -3.37 1.06
CA LEU A 159 15.50 -3.55 0.04
C LEU A 159 16.13 -3.68 -1.35
N SER A 160 17.00 -4.67 -1.52
CA SER A 160 17.81 -4.85 -2.75
C SER A 160 17.00 -5.19 -4.01
N ASN A 161 15.77 -5.70 -3.86
CA ASN A 161 14.85 -5.98 -4.97
C ASN A 161 13.94 -4.79 -5.33
N LEU A 162 14.09 -3.65 -4.65
CA LEU A 162 13.19 -2.52 -4.83
C LEU A 162 13.40 -1.87 -6.19
N GLU A 163 12.34 -1.84 -7.00
CA GLU A 163 12.31 -1.24 -8.33
C GLU A 163 11.73 0.17 -8.29
N THR A 164 10.71 0.39 -7.45
CA THR A 164 10.02 1.67 -7.32
C THR A 164 9.90 2.10 -5.87
N LEU A 165 10.32 3.33 -5.58
CA LEU A 165 10.17 3.98 -4.28
C LEU A 165 9.65 5.41 -4.43
N TYR A 166 8.39 5.63 -4.09
CA TYR A 166 7.77 6.95 -4.09
C TYR A 166 7.42 7.39 -2.67
N LEU A 167 8.10 8.44 -2.20
CA LEU A 167 7.94 9.03 -0.88
C LEU A 167 7.70 10.54 -0.96
N GLY A 168 7.41 11.08 -2.15
CA GLY A 168 7.16 12.49 -2.37
C GLY A 168 5.95 13.02 -1.60
N GLY A 169 5.93 14.31 -1.27
CA GLY A 169 4.81 14.93 -0.55
C GLY A 169 4.65 14.40 0.87
N ASN A 170 5.73 14.42 1.64
CA ASN A 170 5.78 13.98 3.04
C ASN A 170 6.60 14.97 3.89
N LEU A 171 6.90 14.61 5.14
CA LEU A 171 7.66 15.40 6.10
C LEU A 171 9.02 14.75 6.45
N LEU A 172 9.57 13.94 5.54
CA LEU A 172 10.85 13.23 5.77
C LEU A 172 12.01 14.23 5.85
N THR A 173 12.98 13.91 6.71
CA THR A 173 14.16 14.75 6.99
C THR A 173 15.47 14.01 6.71
N SER A 174 16.55 14.79 6.65
CA SER A 174 17.94 14.32 6.48
C SER A 174 18.41 13.41 7.63
N PRO A 175 19.38 12.50 7.39
CA PRO A 175 20.17 12.34 6.16
C PRO A 175 19.45 11.54 5.07
N PHE A 176 19.82 11.82 3.82
CA PHE A 176 19.35 11.06 2.67
C PHE A 176 19.96 9.64 2.66
N PRO A 177 19.20 8.57 2.33
CA PRO A 177 19.72 7.20 2.35
C PRO A 177 20.64 6.91 1.15
N ASN A 178 21.92 7.25 1.29
CA ASN A 178 22.93 7.13 0.22
C ASN A 178 23.12 5.70 -0.32
N SER A 179 22.74 4.66 0.42
CA SER A 179 22.76 3.28 -0.10
C SER A 179 21.83 3.06 -1.30
N LEU A 180 20.85 3.94 -1.55
CA LEU A 180 20.01 3.89 -2.75
C LEU A 180 20.81 3.94 -4.05
N ILE A 181 22.01 4.54 -4.03
CA ILE A 181 22.93 4.55 -5.17
C ILE A 181 23.36 3.12 -5.57
N ASN A 182 23.36 2.20 -4.61
CA ASN A 182 23.74 0.80 -4.81
C ASN A 182 22.54 -0.12 -5.05
N ALA A 183 21.31 0.40 -5.03
CA ALA A 183 20.10 -0.38 -5.27
C ALA A 183 19.95 -0.61 -6.78
N SER A 184 20.60 -1.66 -7.29
CA SER A 184 20.70 -1.95 -8.74
C SER A 184 19.37 -2.24 -9.44
N ALA A 185 18.33 -2.63 -8.70
CA ALA A 185 17.00 -2.88 -9.25
C ALA A 185 16.18 -1.59 -9.37
N LEU A 186 16.58 -0.50 -8.71
CA LEU A 186 15.80 0.72 -8.58
C LEU A 186 15.75 1.47 -9.92
N GLN A 187 14.54 1.67 -10.42
CA GLN A 187 14.24 2.32 -11.70
C GLN A 187 13.48 3.63 -11.47
N ASN A 188 12.64 3.68 -10.45
CA ASN A 188 11.74 4.79 -10.19
C ASN A 188 11.90 5.29 -8.76
N LEU A 189 12.12 6.59 -8.62
CA LEU A 189 12.36 7.22 -7.34
C LEU A 189 11.63 8.56 -7.27
N ASP A 190 11.01 8.86 -6.14
CA ASP A 190 10.49 10.20 -5.86
C ASP A 190 10.61 10.54 -4.38
N PHE A 191 11.21 11.69 -4.11
CA PHE A 191 11.39 12.30 -2.80
C PHE A 191 10.99 13.77 -2.79
N ALA A 192 10.39 14.28 -3.86
CA ALA A 192 10.00 15.67 -3.99
C ALA A 192 9.07 16.09 -2.84
N TYR A 193 9.05 17.38 -2.53
CA TYR A 193 8.14 17.91 -1.49
C TYR A 193 8.30 17.20 -0.13
N ASN A 194 9.54 17.04 0.32
CA ASN A 194 9.92 16.62 1.68
C ASN A 194 10.76 17.72 2.35
N ASN A 195 11.20 17.49 3.59
CA ASN A 195 11.98 18.42 4.39
C ASN A 195 13.48 18.05 4.47
N PHE A 196 14.03 17.51 3.37
CA PHE A 196 15.46 17.25 3.26
C PHE A 196 16.23 18.57 3.17
N THR A 197 17.18 18.75 4.09
CA THR A 197 18.02 19.97 4.18
C THR A 197 19.23 19.93 3.26
N GLU A 198 19.70 18.75 2.90
CA GLU A 198 20.72 18.57 1.86
C GLU A 198 20.03 18.36 0.50
N PRO A 199 20.55 18.96 -0.59
CA PRO A 199 19.96 18.77 -1.91
C PRO A 199 19.93 17.29 -2.29
N VAL A 200 18.74 16.72 -2.45
CA VAL A 200 18.56 15.32 -2.89
C VAL A 200 19.24 15.07 -4.25
N GLN A 201 19.23 16.08 -5.14
CA GLN A 201 19.85 16.02 -6.47
C GLN A 201 21.35 15.67 -6.44
N SER A 202 22.15 16.23 -5.53
CA SER A 202 23.60 15.98 -5.53
C SER A 202 23.97 14.52 -5.21
N ASN A 203 23.08 13.80 -4.53
CA ASN A 203 23.26 12.39 -4.20
C ASN A 203 22.69 11.44 -5.29
N LEU A 204 21.72 11.88 -6.09
CA LEU A 204 20.97 11.04 -7.03
C LEU A 204 21.29 11.23 -8.51
N GLU A 205 21.99 12.30 -8.91
CA GLU A 205 22.48 12.47 -10.30
C GLU A 205 23.26 11.24 -10.82
N LYS A 206 23.85 10.45 -9.91
CA LYS A 206 24.60 9.22 -10.23
C LYS A 206 23.75 8.04 -10.68
N ILE A 207 22.44 8.05 -10.42
CA ILE A 207 21.51 6.98 -10.85
C ILE A 207 20.52 7.46 -11.92
N GLY A 208 20.84 8.52 -12.66
CA GLY A 208 20.02 9.00 -13.78
C GLY A 208 18.75 9.73 -13.36
N TRP A 209 18.64 10.11 -12.09
CA TRP A 209 17.48 10.81 -11.57
C TRP A 209 17.49 12.28 -11.98
N SER A 210 16.78 12.62 -13.06
CA SER A 210 16.43 14.00 -13.37
C SER A 210 15.10 14.31 -12.70
N SER A 211 15.07 15.34 -11.85
CA SER A 211 13.84 15.81 -11.19
C SER A 211 12.86 16.39 -12.22
N LEU A 212 12.11 15.56 -12.94
CA LEU A 212 11.04 15.99 -13.84
C LEU A 212 10.04 14.85 -14.03
N ALA A 213 8.86 15.00 -13.44
CA ALA A 213 7.58 15.18 -14.13
C ALA A 213 6.45 14.61 -13.27
N GLU A 214 5.54 15.51 -12.89
CA GLU A 214 4.11 15.28 -12.73
C GLU A 214 3.65 13.83 -12.99
N PHE A 215 3.65 13.01 -11.95
CA PHE A 215 2.73 11.88 -11.92
C PHE A 215 1.53 12.37 -11.13
N GLU A 216 0.52 12.86 -11.87
CA GLU A 216 -0.85 12.80 -11.37
C GLU A 216 -1.12 11.31 -11.14
N TRP A 217 -1.18 10.91 -9.88
CA TRP A 217 -1.95 9.74 -9.51
C TRP A 217 -3.39 10.24 -9.49
#